data_AF-A0A645E0Q0-F1
#
_entry.id   AF-A0A645E0Q0-F1
#
_cell.length_a   1.000
_cell.length_b   1.000
_cell.length_c   1.000
_cell.angle_alpha   90.00
_cell.angle_beta   90.00
_cell.angle_gamma   90.00
#
_symmetry.space_group_name_H-M   'P 1'
#
loop_
_entity.id
_entity.type
_entity.pdbx_description
1 polymer ?
#
loop_
_entity_poly.entity_id
_entity_poly.type
_entity_poly.pdbx_seq_one_letter_code
_entity_poly.pdbx_strand_id
1 'polypeptide(L)' 'MRRYRLLLAETLGKAKAAQLIGGDVDIQAAAALFLGAIQGLVMQSMLGGVSPDAEEPVLGVLRLYLAGLGAKS' A
#
# COMPACT_ATOMS: atom_id res chain seq x y z
N MET A 1 12.48 -3.52 -6.16
CA MET A 1 11.88 -2.45 -5.33
C MET A 1 11.76 -1.08 -6.01
N ARG A 2 12.83 -0.47 -6.55
CA ARG A 2 12.76 0.88 -7.15
C ARG A 2 11.70 1.03 -8.27
N ARG A 3 11.61 0.05 -9.18
CA ARG A 3 10.59 0.05 -10.25
C ARG A 3 9.16 0.06 -9.71
N TYR A 4 8.84 -0.80 -8.75
CA TYR A 4 7.50 -0.85 -8.14
C TYR A 4 7.17 0.40 -7.35
N ARG A 5 8.17 1.04 -6.72
CA ARG A 5 7.97 2.32 -6.03
C ARG A 5 7.60 3.43 -7.00
N LEU A 6 8.27 3.49 -8.15
CA LEU A 6 7.95 4.46 -9.21
C LEU A 6 6.55 4.22 -9.78
N LEU A 7 6.20 2.97 -10.05
CA LEU A 7 4.87 2.59 -10.52
C LEU A 7 3.78 3.04 -9.52
N LEU A 8 3.97 2.73 -8.23
CA LEU A 8 3.04 3.14 -7.18
C LEU A 8 2.96 4.66 -7.06
N ALA A 9 4.10 5.35 -7.09
CA ALA A 9 4.12 6.81 -7.03
C ALA A 9 3.37 7.45 -8.21
N GLU A 10 3.51 6.90 -9.42
CA GLU A 10 2.77 7.37 -10.59
C GLU A 10 1.25 7.16 -10.42
N THR A 11 0.84 5.96 -9.98
CA THR A 11 -0.59 5.63 -9.74
C THR A 11 -1.20 6.52 -8.67
N LEU A 12 -0.50 6.70 -7.53
CA LEU A 12 -0.96 7.56 -6.44
C LEU A 12 -0.97 9.03 -6.85
N GLY A 13 -0.01 9.47 -7.67
CA GLY A 13 0.00 10.81 -8.26
C GLY A 13 -1.24 11.07 -9.12
N LYS A 14 -1.63 10.11 -9.96
CA LYS A 14 -2.89 10.17 -10.74
C LYS A 14 -4.12 10.22 -9.83
N ALA A 15 -4.17 9.37 -8.80
CA ALA A 15 -5.27 9.36 -7.83
C ALA A 15 -5.41 10.69 -7.07
N LYS A 16 -4.28 11.29 -6.68
CA LYS A 16 -4.23 12.61 -6.02
C LYS A 16 -4.70 13.72 -6.94
N ALA A 17 -4.23 13.72 -8.19
CA ALA A 17 -4.68 14.68 -9.21
C ALA A 17 -6.20 14.58 -9.48
N ALA A 18 -6.74 13.36 -9.43
CA ALA A 18 -8.16 13.09 -9.54
C ALA A 18 -8.96 13.27 -8.23
N GLN A 19 -8.33 13.75 -7.15
CA GLN A 19 -8.95 13.96 -5.83
C GLN A 19 -9.62 12.71 -5.24
N LEU A 20 -9.12 11.53 -5.59
CA LEU A 20 -9.57 10.23 -5.07
C LEU A 20 -8.96 9.91 -3.70
N ILE A 21 -7.86 10.59 -3.34
CA ILE A 21 -7.16 10.50 -2.06
C ILE A 21 -6.89 11.91 -1.51
N GLY A 22 -6.42 12.02 -0.26
CA GLY A 22 -6.10 13.28 0.39
C GLY A 22 -5.11 14.17 -0.39
N GLY A 23 -5.41 15.46 -0.47
CA GLY A 23 -4.57 16.44 -1.18
C GLY A 23 -3.22 16.74 -0.52
N ASP A 24 -3.07 16.36 0.74
CA ASP A 24 -1.88 16.48 1.57
C ASP A 24 -0.99 15.22 1.57
N VAL A 25 -1.45 14.13 0.93
CA VAL A 25 -0.69 12.86 0.87
C VAL A 25 0.67 13.07 0.19
N ASP A 26 1.75 12.69 0.89
CA ASP A 26 3.08 12.53 0.29
C ASP A 26 3.13 11.24 -0.52
N ILE A 27 3.21 11.38 -1.84
CA ILE A 27 3.18 10.28 -2.80
C ILE A 27 4.38 9.34 -2.65
N GLN A 28 5.57 9.87 -2.39
CA GLN A 28 6.79 9.05 -2.29
C GLN A 28 6.79 8.26 -0.99
N ALA A 29 6.38 8.91 0.11
CA ALA A 29 6.22 8.24 1.39
C ALA A 29 5.14 7.16 1.34
N ALA A 30 3.98 7.46 0.74
CA ALA A 30 2.88 6.50 0.57
C ALA A 30 3.28 5.28 -0.26
N ALA A 31 4.03 5.46 -1.34
CA ALA A 31 4.54 4.36 -2.17
C ALA A 31 5.55 3.49 -1.41
N ALA A 32 6.45 4.11 -0.63
CA ALA A 32 7.42 3.40 0.20
C ALA A 32 6.74 2.60 1.32
N LEU A 33 5.75 3.20 1.99
CA LEU A 33 4.98 2.57 3.07
C LEU A 33 4.26 1.31 2.58
N PHE A 34 3.58 1.38 1.44
CA PHE A 34 2.85 0.23 0.90
C PHE A 34 3.77 -0.94 0.54
N LEU A 35 4.92 -0.66 -0.08
CA LEU A 35 5.93 -1.70 -0.36
C LEU A 35 6.50 -2.30 0.93
N GLY A 36 6.71 -1.48 1.96
CA GLY A 36 7.14 -1.95 3.27
C GLY A 36 6.09 -2.89 3.90
N ALA A 37 4.80 -2.56 3.78
CA ALA A 37 3.72 -3.39 4.28
C ALA A 37 3.65 -4.75 3.56
N ILE A 38 3.78 -4.77 2.23
CA ILE A 38 3.87 -6.01 1.45
C ILE A 38 5.09 -6.85 1.88
N GLN A 39 6.26 -6.22 2.06
CA GLN A 39 7.45 -6.92 2.56
C GLN A 39 7.23 -7.49 3.97
N GLY A 40 6.53 -6.75 4.83
CA GLY A 40 6.15 -7.22 6.17
C GLY A 40 5.30 -8.50 6.11
N LEU A 41 4.30 -8.53 5.23
CA LEU A 41 3.47 -9.73 4.99
C LEU A 41 4.32 -10.91 4.51
N VAL A 42 5.21 -10.69 3.54
CA VAL A 42 6.13 -11.73 3.05
C VAL A 42 7.01 -12.26 4.17
N MET A 43 7.59 -11.38 4.98
CA MET A 43 8.42 -11.77 6.12
C MET A 43 7.62 -12.59 7.15
N GLN A 44 6.40 -12.16 7.46
CA GLN A 44 5.50 -12.89 8.35
C GLN A 44 5.16 -14.28 7.82
N SER A 45 4.95 -14.43 6.51
CA SER A 45 4.73 -15.75 5.91
C SER A 45 5.95 -16.65 5.97
N MET A 46 7.14 -16.10 5.75
CA MET A 46 8.40 -16.86 5.86
C MET A 46 8.68 -17.35 7.29
N LEU A 47 8.23 -16.60 8.30
CA LEU A 47 8.36 -16.96 9.72
C LEU A 47 7.20 -17.84 10.23
N GLY A 48 6.25 -18.23 9.37
CA GLY A 48 5.08 -19.04 9.75
C GLY A 48 3.96 -18.28 10.46
N GLY A 49 4.03 -16.94 10.52
CA GLY A 49 3.05 -16.09 11.19
C GLY A 49 1.80 -15.77 10.36
N VAL A 50 1.88 -15.88 9.03
CA VAL A 50 0.75 -15.68 8.11
C VAL A 50 0.82 -16.74 7.02
N SER A 51 -0.21 -17.57 6.87
CA SER A 51 -0.24 -18.53 5.74
C SER A 51 -0.10 -17.75 4.42
N PRO A 52 0.79 -18.15 3.50
CA PRO A 52 0.92 -17.49 2.20
C PRO A 52 -0.38 -17.54 1.37
N ASP A 53 -1.28 -18.47 1.70
CA ASP A 53 -2.61 -18.61 1.07
C ASP A 53 -3.71 -17.81 1.79
N ALA A 54 -3.40 -17.11 2.89
CA ALA A 54 -4.38 -16.32 3.62
C ALA A 54 -4.60 -14.96 2.94
N GLU A 55 -5.76 -14.79 2.29
CA GLU A 55 -6.14 -13.52 1.68
C GLU A 55 -6.52 -12.44 2.72
N GLU A 56 -7.08 -12.84 3.85
CA GLU A 56 -7.64 -11.92 4.85
C GLU A 56 -6.61 -10.89 5.39
N PRO A 57 -5.38 -11.29 5.78
CA PRO A 57 -4.36 -10.33 6.23
C PRO A 57 -3.91 -9.37 5.12
N VAL A 58 -3.87 -9.84 3.86
CA VAL A 58 -3.50 -9.03 2.70
C VAL A 58 -4.57 -7.97 2.45
N LEU A 59 -5.85 -8.36 2.48
CA LEU A 59 -6.97 -7.44 2.34
C LEU A 59 -7.03 -6.43 3.49
N GLY A 60 -6.71 -6.85 4.72
CA GLY A 60 -6.61 -5.97 5.88
C GLY A 60 -5.58 -4.86 5.70
N VAL A 61 -4.37 -5.21 5.24
CA VAL A 61 -3.31 -4.23 4.95
C VAL A 61 -3.73 -3.27 3.85
N LEU A 62 -4.35 -3.76 2.77
CA LEU A 62 -4.84 -2.91 1.68
C LEU A 62 -5.92 -1.93 2.16
N ARG A 63 -6.90 -2.40 2.93
CA ARG A 63 -7.97 -1.57 3.50
C ARG A 63 -7.41 -0.48 4.40
N LEU A 64 -6.49 -0.83 5.30
CA LEU A 64 -5.84 0.13 6.19
C LEU A 64 -5.02 1.17 5.42
N TYR A 65 -4.30 0.73 4.38
CA TYR A 65 -3.56 1.63 3.51
C TYR A 65 -4.48 2.63 2.80
N LEU A 66 -5.56 2.17 2.17
CA LEU A 66 -6.53 3.03 1.48
C LEU A 66 -7.21 4.01 2.45
N ALA A 67 -7.59 3.55 3.65
CA ALA A 67 -8.15 4.40 4.69
C ALA A 67 -7.16 5.49 5.12
N GLY A 68 -5.88 5.14 5.31
CA GLY A 68 -4.83 6.11 5.65
C GLY A 68 -4.53 7.14 4.56
N LEU A 69 -4.84 6.83 3.29
CA LEU A 69 -4.78 7.79 2.18
C LEU A 69 -5.99 8.72 2.11
N GLY A 70 -7.02 8.51 2.94
CA GLY A 70 -8.29 9.22 2.82
C GLY A 70 -9.02 8.86 1.51
N ALA A 71 -8.85 7.63 1.02
CA ALA A 71 -9.52 7.18 -0.20
C ALA A 71 -11.04 7.25 -0.01
N LYS A 72 -11.74 7.91 -0.95
CA LYS A 72 -13.20 7.98 -0.93
C LYS A 72 -13.77 6.61 -1.36
N SER A 73 -14.70 6.08 -0.56
CA SER A 73 -15.52 4.91 -0.93
C SER A 73 -16.70 5.32 -1.81
#